data_AF-A0A5N5HI62-F1
#
_entry.id   AF-A0A5N5HI62-F1
#
_cell.length_a   1.000
_cell.length_b   1.000
_cell.length_c   1.000
_cell.angle_alpha   90.00
_cell.angle_beta   90.00
_cell.angle_gamma   90.00
#
_symmetry.space_group_name_H-M   'P 1'
#
loop_
_entity.id
_entity.type
_entity.pdbx_description
1 polymer ?
#
loop_
_entity_poly.entity_id
_entity_poly.type
_entity_poly.pdbx_seq_one_letter_code
_entity_poly.pdbx_strand_id
1 'polypeptide(L)'
;MQMQRSLSASLSPSRRGRGTAVDSLPMAAAGGPKWAQKTITLPPFKRGCHLITPKIVKEIGEELSDFKCGLAHLFLQHTSASLTINENYDSDVRHDAETFLNTIVPEGTSAPWKHTLEGPDDMPAHIKSSMFGCTLTVPITNGNSTWEHGREYGCVSIVTILQHGKLWLP
;
A
#
# COMPACT_ATOMS: atom_id res chain seq x y z
N MET A 1 -6.77 12.83 -7.83
CA MET A 1 -7.06 14.24 -7.52
C MET A 1 -5.81 14.83 -6.87
N GLN A 2 -5.03 15.60 -7.63
CA GLN A 2 -3.79 16.21 -7.17
C GLN A 2 -4.08 17.43 -6.30
N MET A 3 -3.51 17.48 -5.09
CA MET A 3 -3.24 18.75 -4.42
C MET A 3 -2.18 18.57 -3.34
N GLN A 4 -0.96 19.01 -3.60
CA GLN A 4 -0.07 19.55 -2.56
C GLN A 4 0.66 20.77 -3.14
N ARG A 5 0.32 21.94 -2.59
CA ARG A 5 1.12 23.17 -2.69
C ARG A 5 2.16 23.12 -1.57
N SER A 6 3.44 23.14 -1.93
CA SER A 6 4.54 23.46 -1.02
C SER A 6 4.66 24.98 -0.89
N LEU A 7 4.49 25.51 0.32
CA LEU A 7 4.91 26.87 0.68
C LEU A 7 5.94 26.76 1.82
N SER A 8 7.21 26.94 1.49
CA SER A 8 8.25 27.23 2.48
C SER A 8 8.27 28.73 2.74
N ALA A 9 7.95 29.14 3.96
CA ALA A 9 8.13 30.52 4.39
C ALA A 9 9.53 30.69 5.00
N SER A 10 10.38 31.50 4.39
CA SER A 10 11.64 31.95 4.99
C SER A 10 11.38 33.23 5.79
N LEU A 11 11.60 33.17 7.10
CA LEU A 11 11.67 34.35 7.96
C LEU A 11 13.13 34.77 8.11
N SER A 12 13.41 36.03 7.81
CA SER A 12 14.71 36.67 8.00
C SER A 12 14.93 37.04 9.48
N PRO A 13 16.16 36.97 10.03
CA PRO A 13 16.40 37.34 11.41
C PRO A 13 16.82 38.81 11.54
N SER A 14 16.21 39.52 12.51
CA SER A 14 16.66 40.83 12.99
C SER A 14 17.57 40.70 14.22
N ARG A 15 18.31 41.78 14.50
CA ARG A 15 19.64 41.85 15.16
C ARG A 15 19.71 41.65 16.70
N ARG A 16 20.89 41.14 17.09
CA ARG A 16 21.80 41.46 18.24
C ARG A 16 21.39 41.09 19.68
N GLY A 17 22.17 40.18 20.25
CA GLY A 17 22.45 40.03 21.69
C GLY A 17 23.83 39.38 21.88
N ARG A 18 24.63 39.88 22.84
CA ARG A 18 26.03 39.55 23.13
C ARG A 18 26.10 38.56 24.30
N GLY A 19 26.80 37.42 24.18
CA GLY A 19 27.12 36.58 25.35
C GLY A 19 27.49 35.12 25.06
N THR A 20 28.66 34.73 25.58
CA THR A 20 29.18 33.38 25.89
C THR A 20 29.33 32.35 24.74
N ALA A 21 30.60 32.05 24.43
CA ALA A 21 30.98 30.89 23.63
C ALA A 21 30.54 29.60 24.34
N VAL A 22 29.50 28.98 23.80
CA VAL A 22 29.14 27.58 24.09
C VAL A 22 29.84 26.72 23.04
N ASP A 23 30.56 25.70 23.50
CA ASP A 23 31.21 24.71 22.66
C ASP A 23 30.24 24.19 21.61
N SER A 24 30.53 24.50 20.34
CA SER A 24 29.78 24.03 19.19
C SER A 24 30.10 22.57 18.97
N LEU A 25 29.40 21.68 19.67
CA LEU A 25 29.24 20.30 19.20
C LEU A 25 28.72 20.38 17.76
N PRO A 26 29.31 19.67 16.78
CA PRO A 26 28.76 19.64 15.45
C PRO A 26 27.37 19.03 15.55
N MET A 27 26.35 19.88 15.44
CA MET A 27 25.00 19.42 15.11
C MET A 27 25.16 18.72 13.78
N ALA A 28 25.31 17.40 13.81
CA ALA A 28 25.15 16.57 12.63
C ALA A 28 23.86 17.09 11.98
N ALA A 29 23.99 17.62 10.76
CA ALA A 29 22.86 18.17 10.03
C ALA A 29 21.82 17.04 9.97
N ALA A 30 20.83 17.08 10.86
CA ALA A 30 19.76 16.13 10.87
C ALA A 30 19.00 16.39 9.57
N GLY A 31 19.25 15.55 8.57
CA GLY A 31 18.58 15.63 7.29
C GLY A 31 17.09 15.74 7.53
N GLY A 32 16.42 16.64 6.82
CA GLY A 32 14.98 16.79 6.89
C GLY A 32 14.26 15.46 6.60
N PRO A 33 12.94 15.39 6.84
CA PRO A 33 12.18 14.15 6.62
C PRO A 33 12.43 13.63 5.21
N LYS A 34 12.93 12.41 5.12
CA LYS A 34 13.17 11.72 3.86
C LYS A 34 11.84 11.15 3.36
N TRP A 35 11.54 11.37 2.09
CA TRP A 35 10.41 10.78 1.39
C TRP A 35 10.92 10.05 0.15
N ALA A 36 10.37 8.88 -0.13
CA ALA A 36 10.60 8.15 -1.36
C ALA A 36 9.24 7.76 -1.95
N GLN A 37 9.16 7.72 -3.28
CA GLN A 37 7.99 7.28 -4.01
C GLN A 37 8.45 6.41 -5.18
N LYS A 38 7.85 5.24 -5.30
CA LYS A 38 8.14 4.28 -6.36
C LYS A 38 6.86 3.68 -6.90
N THR A 39 6.74 3.60 -8.22
CA THR A 39 5.68 2.85 -8.88
C THR A 39 6.17 1.43 -9.11
N ILE A 40 5.39 0.44 -8.66
CA ILE A 40 5.70 -0.98 -8.81
C ILE A 40 4.64 -1.58 -9.73
N THR A 41 5.09 -2.26 -10.78
CA THR A 41 4.19 -3.03 -11.67
C THR A 41 4.13 -4.47 -11.19
N LEU A 42 2.93 -4.93 -10.87
CA LEU A 42 2.69 -6.32 -10.50
C LEU A 42 2.35 -7.16 -11.74
N PRO A 43 2.71 -8.45 -11.75
CA PRO A 43 2.30 -9.34 -12.83
C PRO A 43 0.77 -9.50 -12.82
N PRO A 44 0.17 -9.90 -13.96
CA PRO A 44 -1.23 -10.30 -13.97
C PRO A 44 -1.43 -11.51 -13.04
N PHE A 45 -2.47 -11.47 -12.22
CA PHE A 45 -2.89 -12.59 -11.39
C PHE A 45 -4.12 -13.27 -11.99
N LYS A 46 -4.54 -14.40 -11.43
CA LYS A 46 -5.90 -14.92 -11.66
C LYS A 46 -6.84 -14.29 -10.62
N ARG A 47 -8.16 -14.42 -10.78
CA ARG A 47 -9.11 -14.11 -9.69
C ARG A 47 -8.73 -14.89 -8.43
N GLY A 48 -8.71 -14.21 -7.27
CA GLY A 48 -8.46 -14.82 -5.95
C GLY A 48 -7.62 -13.94 -5.03
N CYS A 49 -7.24 -14.48 -3.87
CA CYS A 49 -6.36 -13.81 -2.91
C CYS A 49 -4.89 -14.21 -3.13
N HIS A 50 -4.01 -13.23 -3.34
CA HIS A 50 -2.59 -13.44 -3.68
C HIS A 50 -1.66 -12.73 -2.71
N LEU A 51 -0.57 -13.41 -2.35
CA LEU A 51 0.52 -12.78 -1.62
C LEU A 51 1.36 -11.91 -2.55
N ILE A 52 1.54 -10.64 -2.17
CA ILE A 52 2.40 -9.71 -2.91
C ILE A 52 3.53 -9.13 -2.09
N THR A 53 3.58 -9.39 -0.78
CA THR A 53 4.65 -8.89 0.10
C THR A 53 6.05 -9.19 -0.47
N PRO A 54 6.37 -10.41 -0.96
CA PRO A 54 7.69 -10.67 -1.55
C PRO A 54 7.98 -9.82 -2.80
N LYS A 55 6.95 -9.45 -3.56
CA LYS A 55 7.10 -8.60 -4.75
C LYS A 55 7.35 -7.15 -4.35
N ILE A 56 6.62 -6.63 -3.36
CA ILE A 56 6.86 -5.29 -2.82
C ILE A 56 8.27 -5.21 -2.24
N VAL A 57 8.63 -6.11 -1.33
CA VAL A 57 9.93 -6.11 -0.64
C VAL A 57 11.09 -6.21 -1.63
N LYS A 58 10.95 -7.04 -2.68
CA LYS A 58 11.96 -7.10 -3.75
C LYS A 58 12.20 -5.73 -4.40
N GLU A 59 11.16 -4.93 -4.59
CA GLU A 59 11.25 -3.65 -5.29
C GLU A 59 11.70 -2.51 -4.38
N ILE A 60 11.33 -2.51 -3.09
CA ILE A 60 11.62 -1.38 -2.18
C ILE A 60 12.64 -1.69 -1.07
N GLY A 61 13.06 -2.95 -0.92
CA GLY A 61 13.86 -3.40 0.23
C GLY A 61 15.19 -2.66 0.40
N GLU A 62 15.87 -2.34 -0.70
CA GLU A 62 17.11 -1.54 -0.66
C GLU A 62 16.84 -0.14 -0.11
N GLU A 63 15.76 0.51 -0.59
CA GLU A 63 15.38 1.86 -0.17
C GLU A 63 14.87 1.89 1.27
N LEU A 64 14.21 0.82 1.75
CA LEU A 64 13.71 0.72 3.12
C LEU A 64 14.83 0.87 4.14
N SER A 65 16.03 0.33 3.86
CA SER A 65 17.18 0.38 4.77
C SER A 65 17.61 1.80 5.19
N ASP A 66 17.24 2.82 4.38
CA ASP A 66 17.51 4.22 4.67
C ASP A 66 16.55 4.85 5.70
N PHE A 67 15.46 4.17 6.05
CA PHE A 67 14.38 4.72 6.89
C PHE A 67 14.42 4.11 8.30
N LYS A 68 14.88 4.87 9.29
CA LYS A 68 14.83 4.44 10.71
C LYS A 68 13.41 4.41 11.28
N CYS A 69 12.54 5.32 10.85
CA CYS A 69 11.15 5.42 11.27
C CYS A 69 10.36 6.10 10.14
N GLY A 70 9.19 5.58 9.81
CA GLY A 70 8.37 6.16 8.75
C GLY A 70 7.05 5.44 8.52
N LEU A 71 6.37 5.81 7.44
CA LEU A 71 5.16 5.16 6.97
C LEU A 71 5.36 4.75 5.50
N ALA A 72 5.16 3.47 5.21
CA ALA A 72 4.97 2.98 3.85
C ALA A 72 3.50 3.14 3.48
N HIS A 73 3.21 4.04 2.54
CA HIS A 73 1.88 4.19 1.96
C HIS A 73 1.82 3.47 0.61
N LEU A 74 0.97 2.46 0.52
CA LEU A 74 0.72 1.68 -0.69
C LEU A 74 -0.61 2.13 -1.29
N PHE A 75 -0.59 2.52 -2.56
CA PHE A 75 -1.78 2.85 -3.33
C PHE A 75 -1.86 1.99 -4.58
N LEU A 76 -2.88 1.13 -4.64
CA LEU A 76 -3.17 0.30 -5.79
C LEU A 76 -3.95 1.12 -6.82
N GLN A 77 -3.36 1.27 -8.01
CA GLN A 77 -3.97 2.00 -9.12
C GLN A 77 -4.95 1.10 -9.90
N HIS A 78 -5.93 0.54 -9.20
CA HIS A 78 -6.93 -0.37 -9.77
C HIS A 78 -8.27 -0.22 -9.05
N THR A 79 -9.38 -0.24 -9.78
CA THR A 79 -10.73 -0.01 -9.23
C THR A 79 -11.45 -1.31 -8.85
N SER A 80 -11.06 -2.43 -9.47
CA SER A 80 -11.61 -3.77 -9.24
C SER A 80 -10.65 -4.70 -8.46
N ALA A 81 -9.61 -4.15 -7.83
CA ALA A 81 -8.73 -4.91 -6.94
C ALA A 81 -8.44 -4.11 -5.68
N SER A 82 -8.11 -4.79 -4.59
CA SER A 82 -7.91 -4.17 -3.28
C SER A 82 -6.72 -4.75 -2.53
N LEU A 83 -6.25 -3.99 -1.55
CA LEU A 83 -5.14 -4.36 -0.67
C LEU A 83 -5.68 -4.68 0.72
N THR A 84 -5.19 -5.77 1.31
CA THR A 84 -5.52 -6.13 2.69
C THR A 84 -4.31 -6.72 3.40
N ILE A 85 -4.31 -6.67 4.72
CA ILE A 85 -3.33 -7.37 5.55
C ILE A 85 -4.07 -8.50 6.25
N ASN A 86 -3.56 -9.71 6.11
CA ASN A 86 -4.11 -10.89 6.76
C ASN A 86 -2.98 -11.84 7.17
N GLU A 87 -3.31 -12.85 7.97
CA GLU A 87 -2.38 -13.91 8.35
C GLU A 87 -1.80 -14.62 7.12
N ASN A 88 -0.53 -15.05 7.22
CA ASN A 88 0.16 -15.79 6.16
C ASN A 88 0.88 -17.03 6.71
N TYR A 89 0.36 -17.60 7.79
CA TYR A 89 0.82 -18.88 8.29
C TYR A 89 0.17 -20.03 7.53
N ASP A 90 -1.14 -19.97 7.36
CA ASP A 90 -1.95 -20.98 6.68
C ASP A 90 -2.44 -20.50 5.30
N SER A 91 -2.31 -21.34 4.28
CA SER A 91 -2.86 -21.06 2.96
C SER A 91 -4.39 -21.03 2.95
N ASP A 92 -5.05 -21.67 3.90
CA ASP A 92 -6.51 -21.75 3.99
C ASP A 92 -7.13 -20.37 4.24
N VAL A 93 -6.42 -19.48 4.95
CA VAL A 93 -6.84 -18.07 5.16
C VAL A 93 -7.17 -17.38 3.83
N ARG A 94 -6.39 -17.64 2.77
CA ARG A 94 -6.64 -17.05 1.44
C ARG A 94 -7.85 -17.69 0.75
N HIS A 95 -8.03 -19.00 0.91
CA HIS A 95 -9.15 -19.73 0.32
C HIS A 95 -10.47 -19.38 1.01
N ASP A 96 -10.46 -19.25 2.33
CA ASP A 96 -11.62 -18.87 3.14
C ASP A 96 -12.02 -17.42 2.88
N ALA A 97 -11.05 -16.51 2.76
CA ALA A 97 -11.32 -15.13 2.37
C ALA A 97 -11.98 -15.06 0.99
N GLU A 98 -11.46 -15.81 0.01
CA GLU A 98 -12.07 -15.89 -1.32
C GLU A 98 -13.49 -16.51 -1.28
N THR A 99 -13.67 -17.59 -0.52
CA THR A 99 -14.96 -18.27 -0.34
C THR A 99 -15.99 -17.34 0.29
N PHE A 100 -15.60 -16.62 1.34
CA PHE A 100 -16.44 -15.62 1.99
C PHE A 100 -16.86 -14.53 1.00
N LEU A 101 -15.91 -13.93 0.28
CA LEU A 101 -16.20 -12.87 -0.69
C LEU A 101 -17.14 -13.33 -1.80
N ASN A 102 -16.96 -14.55 -2.31
CA ASN A 102 -17.85 -15.12 -3.32
C ASN A 102 -19.25 -15.45 -2.78
N THR A 103 -19.36 -15.69 -1.47
CA THR A 103 -20.65 -15.92 -0.80
C THR A 103 -21.43 -14.62 -0.65
N ILE A 104 -20.78 -13.55 -0.17
CA ILE A 104 -21.46 -12.27 0.12
C ILE A 104 -21.65 -11.39 -1.13
N VAL A 105 -20.78 -11.55 -2.13
CA VAL A 105 -20.84 -10.84 -3.40
C VAL A 105 -20.76 -11.87 -4.54
N PRO A 106 -21.88 -12.56 -4.84
CA PRO A 106 -21.90 -13.61 -5.85
C PRO A 106 -21.59 -13.09 -7.24
N GLU A 107 -20.96 -13.92 -8.06
CA GLU A 107 -20.69 -13.66 -9.49
C GLU A 107 -21.67 -14.48 -10.35
N GLY A 108 -21.80 -14.12 -11.63
CA GLY A 108 -22.52 -14.94 -12.61
C GLY A 108 -23.94 -14.46 -12.94
N THR A 109 -24.61 -15.22 -13.80
CA THR A 109 -25.92 -14.87 -14.37
C THR A 109 -27.07 -14.85 -13.37
N SER A 110 -26.92 -15.53 -12.23
CA SER A 110 -27.89 -15.52 -11.12
C SER A 110 -27.64 -14.38 -10.12
N ALA A 111 -26.54 -13.63 -10.26
CA ALA A 111 -26.22 -12.55 -9.34
C ALA A 111 -27.10 -11.31 -9.61
N PRO A 112 -27.58 -10.60 -8.58
CA PRO A 112 -28.55 -9.51 -8.73
C PRO A 112 -27.91 -8.17 -9.16
N TRP A 113 -26.81 -8.22 -9.92
CA TRP A 113 -26.05 -7.02 -10.29
C TRP A 113 -26.46 -6.50 -11.67
N LYS A 114 -26.56 -5.17 -11.77
CA LYS A 114 -26.93 -4.49 -13.04
C LYS A 114 -25.72 -4.12 -13.89
N HIS A 115 -24.56 -3.92 -13.27
CA HIS A 115 -23.35 -3.50 -13.96
C HIS A 115 -22.57 -4.76 -14.39
N THR A 116 -22.71 -5.10 -15.67
CA THR A 116 -22.14 -6.31 -16.28
C THR A 116 -21.53 -6.01 -17.65
N LEU A 117 -21.14 -4.75 -17.89
CA LEU A 117 -20.66 -4.32 -19.21
C LEU A 117 -19.33 -4.99 -19.56
N GLU A 118 -18.52 -5.26 -18.55
CA GLU A 118 -17.18 -5.85 -18.70
C GLU A 118 -17.15 -7.35 -18.40
N GLY A 119 -18.27 -7.94 -17.95
CA GLY A 119 -18.39 -9.36 -17.66
C GLY A 119 -19.38 -9.67 -16.53
N PRO A 120 -19.66 -10.96 -16.26
CA PRO A 120 -20.49 -11.38 -15.13
C PRO A 120 -19.84 -11.16 -13.75
N ASP A 121 -18.55 -10.82 -13.73
CA ASP A 121 -17.70 -10.55 -12.57
C ASP A 121 -17.43 -9.04 -12.35
N ASP A 122 -17.93 -8.19 -13.24
CA ASP A 122 -17.74 -6.73 -13.27
C ASP A 122 -18.14 -6.02 -11.96
N MET A 123 -19.45 -5.88 -11.68
CA MET A 123 -19.91 -5.32 -10.41
C MET A 123 -19.38 -6.06 -9.18
N PRO A 124 -19.37 -7.41 -9.13
CA PRO A 124 -18.77 -8.13 -8.01
C PRO A 124 -17.36 -7.66 -7.66
N ALA A 125 -16.52 -7.45 -8.68
CA ALA A 125 -15.15 -7.01 -8.49
C ALA A 125 -15.06 -5.61 -7.87
N HIS A 126 -15.89 -4.68 -8.34
CA HIS A 126 -15.97 -3.33 -7.77
C HIS A 126 -16.48 -3.31 -6.33
N ILE A 127 -17.51 -4.11 -6.00
CA ILE A 127 -18.05 -4.19 -4.63
C ILE A 127 -16.98 -4.73 -3.70
N LYS A 128 -16.42 -5.90 -4.02
CA LYS A 128 -15.43 -6.55 -3.15
C LYS A 128 -14.15 -5.70 -3.03
N SER A 129 -13.74 -4.98 -4.09
CA SER A 129 -12.67 -3.98 -4.04
C SER A 129 -12.97 -2.86 -3.04
N SER A 130 -14.19 -2.34 -3.06
CA SER A 130 -14.65 -1.26 -2.16
C SER A 130 -14.72 -1.68 -0.70
N MET A 131 -14.80 -2.99 -0.40
CA MET A 131 -14.85 -3.50 0.98
C MET A 131 -13.52 -3.35 1.72
N PHE A 132 -12.39 -3.54 1.03
CA PHE A 132 -11.06 -3.44 1.64
C PHE A 132 -10.34 -2.13 1.27
N GLY A 133 -10.63 -1.58 0.09
CA GLY A 133 -10.01 -0.38 -0.43
C GLY A 133 -8.68 -0.62 -1.15
N CYS A 134 -8.22 0.40 -1.84
CA CYS A 134 -7.00 0.36 -2.66
C CYS A 134 -5.77 0.90 -1.93
N THR A 135 -5.86 1.22 -0.64
CA THR A 135 -4.77 1.82 0.13
C THR A 135 -4.42 0.99 1.35
N LEU A 136 -3.12 0.94 1.67
CA LEU A 136 -2.62 0.49 2.96
C LEU A 136 -1.54 1.46 3.44
N THR A 137 -1.51 1.71 4.74
CA THR A 137 -0.45 2.50 5.36
C THR A 137 0.14 1.69 6.50
N VAL A 138 1.45 1.48 6.49
CA VAL A 138 2.10 0.63 7.48
C VAL A 138 3.39 1.26 8.01
N PRO A 139 3.66 1.11 9.32
CA PRO A 139 4.88 1.62 9.93
C PRO A 139 6.15 0.95 9.40
N ILE A 140 7.17 1.77 9.22
CA ILE A 140 8.56 1.37 8.98
C ILE A 140 9.35 1.65 10.27
N THR A 141 10.16 0.70 10.71
CA THR A 141 11.06 0.79 11.87
C THR A 141 12.39 0.12 11.56
N ASN A 142 13.50 0.83 11.74
CA ASN A 142 14.87 0.35 11.52
C ASN A 142 15.08 -0.31 10.16
N GLY A 143 14.58 0.33 9.11
CA GLY A 143 14.64 -0.15 7.74
C GLY A 143 13.85 -1.42 7.47
N ASN A 144 13.06 -1.86 8.44
CA ASN A 144 12.14 -2.97 8.32
C ASN A 144 10.71 -2.46 8.38
N SER A 145 9.84 -3.15 7.70
CA SER A 145 8.40 -2.92 7.73
C SER A 145 7.74 -4.02 8.56
N THR A 146 6.62 -3.74 9.24
CA THR A 146 6.03 -4.71 10.18
C THR A 146 5.58 -6.03 9.51
N TRP A 147 5.47 -6.08 8.19
CA TRP A 147 5.18 -7.31 7.43
C TRP A 147 6.43 -8.16 7.08
N GLU A 148 7.64 -7.72 7.45
CA GLU A 148 8.88 -8.51 7.31
C GLU A 148 9.18 -9.36 8.56
N HIS A 149 8.64 -8.99 9.72
CA HIS A 149 8.79 -9.74 10.96
C HIS A 149 7.81 -10.91 11.01
N GLY A 150 8.19 -12.01 10.37
CA GLY A 150 7.69 -13.34 10.72
C GLY A 150 6.43 -13.78 9.99
N ARG A 151 6.40 -15.08 9.69
CA ARG A 151 5.23 -15.84 9.21
C ARG A 151 4.01 -15.73 10.14
N GLU A 152 4.13 -15.06 11.29
CA GLU A 152 3.11 -14.89 12.33
C GLU A 152 2.43 -13.51 12.34
N TYR A 153 3.02 -12.42 11.81
CA TYR A 153 2.49 -11.05 12.01
C TYR A 153 1.84 -10.39 10.79
N GLY A 154 1.41 -11.21 9.83
CA GLY A 154 0.58 -10.79 8.70
C GLY A 154 1.37 -10.35 7.47
N CYS A 155 0.81 -10.63 6.30
CA CYS A 155 1.38 -10.22 5.01
C CYS A 155 0.40 -9.31 4.27
N VAL A 156 0.96 -8.41 3.47
CA VAL A 156 0.20 -7.67 2.46
C VAL A 156 -0.25 -8.65 1.39
N SER A 157 -1.54 -8.91 1.39
CA SER A 157 -2.23 -9.67 0.36
C SER A 157 -2.92 -8.71 -0.59
N ILE A 158 -2.82 -8.97 -1.89
CA ILE A 158 -3.82 -8.42 -2.81
C ILE A 158 -4.98 -9.38 -2.81
N VAL A 159 -6.16 -8.87 -2.51
CA VAL A 159 -7.38 -9.53 -2.92
C VAL A 159 -7.60 -9.10 -4.36
N THR A 160 -7.10 -9.91 -5.30
CA THR A 160 -7.19 -9.61 -6.72
C THR A 160 -8.51 -10.14 -7.23
N ILE A 161 -9.42 -9.24 -7.55
CA ILE A 161 -10.75 -9.60 -8.03
C ILE A 161 -10.75 -9.21 -9.49
N LEU A 162 -9.95 -9.95 -10.25
CA LEU A 162 -9.84 -9.67 -11.68
C LEU A 162 -11.16 -10.02 -12.35
N GLN A 163 -11.74 -9.01 -12.99
CA GLN A 163 -12.51 -9.20 -14.21
C GLN A 163 -11.69 -10.04 -15.20
N HIS A 164 -12.35 -10.96 -15.88
CA HIS A 164 -11.79 -11.61 -17.05
C HIS A 164 -11.21 -10.60 -18.05
N GLY A 165 -9.87 -10.58 -18.19
CA GLY A 165 -9.24 -10.36 -19.48
C GLY A 165 -8.91 -8.93 -19.93
N LYS A 166 -8.97 -7.88 -19.11
CA LYS A 166 -8.40 -6.57 -19.49
C LYS A 166 -7.68 -5.89 -18.32
N LEU A 167 -6.35 -5.76 -18.47
CA LEU A 167 -5.62 -4.65 -17.88
C LEU A 167 -6.14 -3.35 -18.51
N TRP A 168 -6.68 -2.45 -17.71
CA TRP A 168 -6.78 -1.02 -18.00
C TRP A 168 -6.09 -0.31 -16.82
N LEU A 169 -5.10 0.58 -16.97
CA LEU A 169 -4.58 1.40 -18.07
C LEU A 169 -3.03 1.52 -17.95
N PRO A 170 -2.33 2.09 -18.97
CA PRO A 170 -0.96 2.62 -18.80
C PRO A 170 -0.87 3.72 -17.72
#